data_AF-A0A8T4KQ54-F1
#
_entry.id   AF-A0A8T4KQ54-F1
#
_cell.length_a   1.000
_cell.length_b   1.000
_cell.length_c   1.000
_cell.angle_alpha   90.00
_cell.angle_beta   90.00
_cell.angle_gamma   90.00
#
_symmetry.space_group_name_H-M   'P 1'
#
loop_
_entity.id
_entity.type
_entity.pdbx_description
1 polymer ?
#
loop_
_entity_poly.entity_id
_entity_poly.type
_entity_poly.pdbx_seq_one_letter_code
_entity_poly.pdbx_strand_id
1 'polypeptide(L)'
;MSKGLYIIIGEVLVFAIGVFILFLSAVYFIGLQNNIRDITAKDQLNELGDMLVANIMKNVELNATNATIRVRIPMTVSNDKYSIMLANGKLKLTSFDNLHVVEKELFNIGDNYVIQGYITSTPGELEIIVYDKTIRLNQKGESG
;
A
#
# COMPACT_ATOMS: atom_id res chain seq x y z
N MET A 1 5.78 -58.89 27.45
CA MET A 1 6.58 -57.89 26.70
C MET A 1 7.93 -57.73 27.39
N SER A 2 9.04 -57.73 26.65
CA SER A 2 10.37 -57.51 27.26
C SER A 2 10.52 -56.03 27.66
N LYS A 3 11.22 -55.75 28.76
CA LYS A 3 11.46 -54.37 29.24
C LYS A 3 12.11 -53.48 28.16
N GLY A 4 12.94 -54.05 27.29
CA GLY A 4 13.57 -53.34 26.17
C GLY A 4 12.57 -52.85 25.11
N LEU A 5 11.55 -53.65 24.78
CA LEU A 5 10.51 -53.25 23.83
C LEU A 5 9.71 -52.05 24.36
N TYR A 6 9.42 -52.03 25.67
CA TYR A 6 8.70 -50.93 26.30
C TYR A 6 9.50 -49.61 26.25
N ILE A 7 10.81 -49.67 26.52
CA ILE A 7 11.70 -48.51 26.44
C ILE A 7 11.76 -47.96 25.00
N ILE A 8 11.93 -48.84 24.01
CA ILE A 8 11.99 -48.44 22.60
C ILE A 8 10.67 -47.80 22.15
N ILE A 9 9.52 -48.38 22.49
CA ILE A 9 8.21 -47.81 22.16
C ILE A 9 8.02 -46.45 22.82
N GLY A 10 8.43 -46.30 24.09
CA GLY A 10 8.37 -45.03 24.81
C GLY A 10 9.18 -43.93 24.13
N GLU A 11 10.42 -44.24 23.71
CA GLU A 11 11.29 -43.27 23.05
C GLU A 11 10.75 -42.84 21.69
N VAL A 12 10.25 -43.80 20.89
CA VAL A 12 9.63 -43.51 19.59
C VAL A 12 8.37 -42.64 19.75
N LEU A 13 7.57 -42.88 20.79
CA LEU A 13 6.40 -42.04 21.09
C LEU A 13 6.80 -40.61 21.45
N VAL A 14 7.79 -40.43 22.33
CA VAL A 14 8.27 -39.09 22.72
C VAL A 14 8.85 -38.35 21.51
N PHE A 15 9.62 -39.04 20.68
CA PHE A 15 10.15 -38.47 19.44
C PHE A 15 9.03 -38.05 18.48
N ALA A 16 8.03 -38.92 18.27
CA ALA A 16 6.89 -38.62 17.40
C ALA A 16 6.08 -37.41 17.90
N ILE A 17 5.86 -37.31 19.22
CA ILE A 17 5.20 -36.15 19.83
C ILE A 17 6.03 -34.88 19.60
N GLY A 18 7.35 -34.95 19.77
CA GLY A 18 8.25 -33.82 19.51
C GLY A 18 8.17 -33.32 18.05
N VAL A 19 8.25 -34.23 17.08
CA VAL A 19 8.11 -33.91 15.65
C VAL A 19 6.73 -33.33 15.35
N PHE A 20 5.67 -33.87 15.95
CA PHE A 20 4.31 -33.38 15.77
C PHE A 20 4.14 -31.94 16.30
N ILE A 21 4.67 -31.64 17.49
CA ILE A 21 4.64 -30.29 18.07
C ILE A 21 5.42 -29.31 17.19
N LEU A 22 6.59 -29.70 16.68
CA LEU A 22 7.38 -28.87 15.77
C LEU A 22 6.61 -28.58 14.47
N PHE A 23 5.95 -29.59 13.90
CA PHE A 23 5.13 -29.43 12.71
C PHE A 23 3.97 -28.45 12.94
N LEU A 24 3.22 -28.62 14.04
CA LEU A 24 2.13 -27.72 14.40
C LEU A 24 2.64 -26.28 14.60
N SER A 25 3.78 -26.12 15.27
CA SER A 25 4.38 -24.81 15.50
C SER A 25 4.76 -24.15 14.18
N ALA A 26 5.38 -24.89 13.25
CA ALA A 26 5.75 -24.37 11.93
C ALA A 26 4.51 -23.87 11.15
N VAL A 27 3.43 -24.64 11.14
CA VAL A 27 2.17 -24.23 10.48
C VAL A 27 1.62 -22.94 11.11
N TYR A 28 1.63 -22.84 12.45
CA TYR A 28 1.18 -21.65 13.15
C TYR A 28 2.04 -20.42 12.82
N PHE A 29 3.37 -20.57 12.80
CA PHE A 29 4.29 -19.50 12.45
C PHE A 29 4.08 -19.00 11.02
N ILE A 30 3.83 -19.88 10.06
CA ILE A 30 3.51 -19.49 8.68
C ILE A 30 2.23 -18.64 8.64
N GLY A 31 1.19 -19.05 9.36
CA GLY A 31 -0.05 -18.28 9.46
C GLY A 31 0.16 -16.89 10.07
N LEU A 32 0.92 -16.82 11.17
CA LEU A 32 1.25 -15.55 11.83
C LEU A 32 2.10 -14.64 10.96
N GLN A 33 3.09 -15.18 10.25
CA GLN A 33 3.93 -14.44 9.31
C GLN A 33 3.09 -13.80 8.19
N ASN A 34 2.14 -14.54 7.62
CA ASN A 34 1.26 -14.01 6.58
C ASN A 34 0.38 -12.86 7.11
N ASN A 35 -0.22 -13.03 8.29
CA ASN A 35 -1.04 -11.98 8.91
C ASN A 35 -0.24 -10.70 9.19
N ILE A 36 0.98 -10.82 9.73
CA ILE A 36 1.84 -9.65 10.00
C ILE A 36 2.22 -8.96 8.70
N ARG A 37 2.52 -9.73 7.65
CA ARG A 37 2.85 -9.16 6.34
C ARG A 37 1.70 -8.33 5.77
N ASP A 38 0.47 -8.84 5.86
CA ASP A 38 -0.71 -8.15 5.32
C ASP A 38 -1.03 -6.87 6.11
N ILE A 39 -0.92 -6.91 7.44
CA ILE A 39 -1.06 -5.72 8.30
C ILE A 39 0.01 -4.68 7.95
N THR A 40 1.27 -5.11 7.87
CA THR A 40 2.41 -4.23 7.56
C THR A 40 2.25 -3.58 6.19
N ALA A 41 1.81 -4.33 5.17
CA ALA A 41 1.59 -3.82 3.83
C ALA A 41 0.50 -2.73 3.81
N LYS A 42 -0.60 -2.97 4.52
CA LYS A 42 -1.70 -1.99 4.64
C LYS A 42 -1.25 -0.73 5.37
N ASP A 43 -0.49 -0.87 6.46
CA ASP A 43 -0.01 0.27 7.24
C ASP A 43 0.98 1.11 6.44
N GLN A 44 1.93 0.48 5.75
CA GLN A 44 2.87 1.18 4.86
C GLN A 44 2.17 1.90 3.70
N LEU A 45 1.11 1.32 3.11
CA LEU A 45 0.30 2.00 2.11
C LEU A 45 -0.46 3.20 2.69
N ASN A 46 -0.95 3.09 3.92
CA ASN A 46 -1.60 4.20 4.63
C ASN A 46 -0.65 5.35 4.88
N GLU A 47 0.54 5.07 5.42
CA GLU A 47 1.58 6.08 5.68
C GLU A 47 2.01 6.78 4.39
N LEU A 48 2.21 6.02 3.31
CA LEU A 48 2.51 6.58 2.00
C LEU A 48 1.38 7.48 1.50
N GLY A 49 0.12 7.05 1.68
CA GLY A 49 -1.05 7.86 1.36
C GLY A 49 -1.06 9.18 2.13
N ASP A 50 -0.84 9.15 3.44
CA ASP A 50 -0.85 10.34 4.29
C ASP A 50 0.30 11.31 3.95
N MET A 51 1.49 10.77 3.66
CA MET A 51 2.63 11.57 3.18
C MET A 51 2.32 12.26 1.85
N LEU A 52 1.70 11.55 0.91
CA LEU A 52 1.33 12.11 -0.39
C LEU A 52 0.26 13.17 -0.26
N VAL A 53 -0.80 12.93 0.52
CA VAL A 53 -1.84 13.94 0.80
C VAL A 53 -1.20 15.19 1.39
N ALA A 54 -0.37 15.06 2.44
CA ALA A 54 0.29 16.20 3.07
C ALA A 54 1.16 17.00 2.08
N ASN A 55 1.93 16.31 1.23
CA ASN A 55 2.76 16.96 0.21
C ASN A 55 1.91 17.65 -0.86
N ILE A 56 0.81 17.04 -1.31
CA ILE A 56 -0.10 17.65 -2.28
C ILE A 56 -0.72 18.91 -1.67
N MET A 57 -1.33 18.80 -0.48
CA MET A 57 -1.97 19.93 0.20
C MET A 57 -1.00 21.10 0.39
N LYS A 58 0.21 20.83 0.91
CA LYS A 58 1.24 21.85 1.11
C LYS A 58 1.62 22.56 -0.20
N ASN A 59 1.76 21.82 -1.30
CA ASN A 59 2.15 22.42 -2.58
C ASN A 59 0.99 23.18 -3.25
N VAL A 60 -0.26 22.73 -3.07
CA VAL A 60 -1.44 23.44 -3.58
C VAL A 60 -1.65 24.76 -2.84
N GLU A 61 -1.45 24.79 -1.52
CA GLU A 61 -1.53 26.03 -0.73
C GLU A 61 -0.42 27.04 -1.08
N LEU A 62 0.79 26.56 -1.37
CA LEU A 62 1.95 27.42 -1.65
C LEU A 62 2.03 27.88 -3.12
N ASN A 63 1.66 27.03 -4.06
CA ASN A 63 1.78 27.31 -5.49
C ASN A 63 0.40 27.54 -6.08
N ALA A 64 -0.06 28.79 -5.98
CA ALA A 64 -1.27 29.24 -6.64
C ALA A 64 -1.13 29.03 -8.16
N THR A 65 -1.92 28.08 -8.69
CA THR A 65 -2.15 27.81 -10.12
C THR A 65 -1.02 27.09 -10.88
N ASN A 66 -1.35 25.94 -11.48
CA ASN A 66 -0.52 25.18 -12.45
C ASN A 66 0.85 24.74 -11.92
N ALA A 67 0.85 23.85 -10.94
CA ALA A 67 2.06 23.30 -10.34
C ALA A 67 2.29 21.85 -10.76
N THR A 68 3.56 21.52 -11.03
CA THR A 68 4.03 20.13 -11.16
C THR A 68 4.73 19.75 -9.87
N ILE A 69 4.17 18.80 -9.14
CA ILE A 69 4.72 18.28 -7.89
C ILE A 69 5.45 16.98 -8.21
N ARG A 70 6.75 16.92 -7.90
CA ARG A 70 7.54 15.70 -8.00
C ARG A 70 7.84 15.18 -6.61
N VAL A 71 7.38 13.97 -6.31
CA VAL A 71 7.60 13.31 -5.02
C VAL A 71 8.34 12.01 -5.26
N ARG A 72 9.44 11.80 -4.53
CA ARG A 72 10.11 10.51 -4.50
C ARG A 72 9.27 9.55 -3.65
N ILE A 73 8.92 8.42 -4.22
CA ILE A 73 8.12 7.38 -3.59
C ILE A 73 8.93 6.08 -3.51
N PRO A 74 8.71 5.23 -2.50
CA PRO A 74 9.38 3.94 -2.43
C PRO A 74 9.01 3.07 -3.63
N MET A 75 9.94 2.30 -4.18
CA MET A 75 9.64 1.46 -5.35
C MET A 75 8.74 0.26 -5.01
N THR A 76 8.76 -0.15 -3.73
CA THR A 76 7.95 -1.26 -3.21
C THR A 76 7.42 -0.92 -1.81
N VAL A 77 6.32 -1.57 -1.44
CA VAL A 77 5.73 -1.56 -0.10
C VAL A 77 5.56 -3.02 0.31
N SER A 78 6.15 -3.42 1.44
CA SER A 78 6.19 -4.81 1.90
C SER A 78 6.63 -5.81 0.81
N ASN A 79 7.68 -5.44 0.07
CA ASN A 79 8.23 -6.17 -1.08
C ASN A 79 7.28 -6.33 -2.29
N ASP A 80 6.13 -5.66 -2.28
CA ASP A 80 5.18 -5.66 -3.39
C ASP A 80 5.22 -4.32 -4.14
N LYS A 81 4.93 -4.37 -5.45
CA LYS A 81 4.71 -3.17 -6.25
C LYS A 81 3.33 -2.61 -5.93
N TYR A 82 3.14 -1.33 -6.26
CA TYR A 82 1.84 -0.71 -6.10
C TYR A 82 1.60 0.35 -7.18
N SER A 83 0.33 0.67 -7.41
CA SER A 83 -0.10 1.78 -8.26
C SER A 83 -0.71 2.87 -7.40
N ILE A 84 -0.52 4.12 -7.82
CA ILE A 84 -1.16 5.29 -7.26
C ILE A 84 -2.03 5.90 -8.35
N MET A 85 -3.29 6.16 -8.03
CA MET A 85 -4.24 6.86 -8.88
C MET A 85 -4.79 8.08 -8.13
N LEU A 86 -4.69 9.24 -8.75
CA LEU A 86 -5.32 10.48 -8.31
C LEU A 86 -6.47 10.79 -9.26
N ALA A 87 -7.69 10.75 -8.73
CA ALA A 87 -8.88 11.07 -9.49
C ALA A 87 -9.99 11.60 -8.56
N ASN A 88 -10.77 12.58 -9.04
CA ASN A 88 -11.97 13.08 -8.35
C ASN A 88 -11.73 13.52 -6.89
N GLY A 89 -10.59 14.16 -6.61
CA GLY A 89 -10.25 14.57 -5.24
C GLY A 89 -9.94 13.40 -4.31
N LYS A 90 -9.65 12.21 -4.85
CA LYS A 90 -9.23 11.05 -4.07
C LYS A 90 -7.88 10.55 -4.56
N LEU A 91 -7.08 10.12 -3.59
CA LEU A 91 -5.85 9.38 -3.78
C LEU A 91 -6.13 7.91 -3.48
N LYS A 92 -5.93 7.05 -4.47
CA LYS A 92 -6.08 5.60 -4.36
C LYS A 92 -4.72 4.94 -4.54
N LEU A 93 -4.31 4.15 -3.56
CA LEU A 93 -3.14 3.29 -3.64
C LEU A 93 -3.61 1.84 -3.71
N THR A 94 -3.00 1.05 -4.59
CA THR A 94 -3.36 -0.35 -4.80
C THR A 94 -2.11 -1.19 -4.93
N SER A 95 -1.94 -2.18 -4.06
CA SER A 95 -0.86 -3.17 -4.15
C SER A 95 -1.20 -4.21 -5.22
N PHE A 96 -0.19 -4.70 -5.95
CA PHE A 96 -0.39 -5.62 -7.07
C PHE A 96 -0.61 -7.07 -6.62
N ASP A 97 0.19 -7.55 -5.66
CA ASP A 97 0.14 -8.96 -5.22
C ASP A 97 -0.87 -9.18 -4.11
N ASN A 98 -0.97 -8.25 -3.14
CA ASN A 98 -1.84 -8.43 -1.97
C ASN A 98 -3.24 -7.81 -2.15
N LEU A 99 -3.52 -7.18 -3.31
CA LEU A 99 -4.79 -6.51 -3.64
C LEU A 99 -5.28 -5.53 -2.57
N HIS A 100 -4.38 -5.03 -1.73
CA HIS A 100 -4.71 -4.07 -0.70
C HIS A 100 -4.97 -2.71 -1.35
N VAL A 101 -6.10 -2.11 -0.97
CA VAL A 101 -6.52 -0.79 -1.46
C VAL A 101 -6.61 0.17 -0.28
N VAL A 102 -5.91 1.30 -0.42
CA VAL A 102 -6.02 2.44 0.49
C VAL A 102 -6.57 3.61 -0.32
N GLU A 103 -7.64 4.23 0.17
CA GLU A 103 -8.20 5.44 -0.39
C GLU A 103 -8.14 6.57 0.64
N LYS A 104 -7.65 7.73 0.20
CA LYS A 104 -7.52 8.95 1.01
C LYS A 104 -8.20 10.10 0.28
N GLU A 105 -8.93 10.92 1.01
CA GLU A 105 -9.59 12.10 0.45
C GLU A 105 -8.64 13.30 0.44
N LEU A 106 -8.60 14.01 -0.69
CA LEU A 106 -7.90 15.28 -0.85
C LEU A 106 -8.90 16.40 -0.55
N PHE A 107 -9.17 16.61 0.75
CA PHE A 107 -10.13 17.60 1.23
C PHE A 107 -9.83 19.00 0.67
N ASN A 108 -10.89 19.73 0.30
CA ASN A 108 -10.84 21.12 -0.15
C ASN A 108 -10.11 21.39 -1.48
N ILE A 109 -9.66 20.35 -2.19
CA ILE A 109 -9.00 20.48 -3.50
C ILE A 109 -10.01 20.34 -4.64
N GLY A 110 -10.95 19.38 -4.60
CA GLY A 110 -11.81 19.02 -5.74
C GLY A 110 -12.78 20.11 -6.22
N ASP A 111 -13.05 21.10 -5.36
CA ASP A 111 -13.92 22.23 -5.70
C ASP A 111 -13.22 23.24 -6.60
N ASN A 112 -11.92 23.48 -6.37
CA ASN A 112 -11.13 24.53 -7.02
C ASN A 112 -10.08 24.01 -8.01
N TYR A 113 -9.64 22.75 -7.86
CA TYR A 113 -8.54 22.18 -8.63
C TYR A 113 -8.90 20.82 -9.21
N VAL A 114 -8.38 20.54 -10.41
CA VAL A 114 -8.40 19.22 -11.03
C VAL A 114 -7.01 18.61 -10.86
N ILE A 115 -6.92 17.59 -10.00
CA ILE A 115 -5.72 16.77 -9.83
C ILE A 115 -5.98 15.42 -10.49
N GLN A 116 -5.17 15.10 -11.49
CA GLN A 116 -5.21 13.82 -12.18
C GLN A 116 -3.80 13.28 -12.31
N GLY A 117 -3.64 11.99 -12.04
CA GLY A 117 -2.35 11.31 -12.17
C GLY A 117 -2.53 9.82 -12.00
N TYR A 118 -1.81 9.05 -12.78
CA TYR A 118 -1.68 7.62 -12.59
C TYR A 118 -0.21 7.28 -12.68
N ILE A 119 0.30 6.55 -11.68
CA ILE A 119 1.65 6.03 -11.74
C ILE A 119 1.73 4.65 -11.10
N THR A 120 2.64 3.84 -11.62
CA THR A 120 3.15 2.64 -10.96
C THR A 120 4.40 2.96 -10.16
N SER A 121 4.65 2.22 -9.08
CA SER A 121 5.78 2.43 -8.16
C SER A 121 7.16 2.37 -8.82
N THR A 122 7.26 1.93 -10.07
CA THR A 122 8.48 2.00 -10.90
C THR A 122 8.29 3.14 -11.91
N PRO A 123 9.12 4.21 -11.90
CA PRO A 123 10.52 4.26 -11.45
C PRO A 123 10.81 4.78 -10.02
N GLY A 124 9.82 4.96 -9.15
CA GLY A 124 10.03 5.48 -7.78
C GLY A 124 9.94 7.01 -7.68
N GLU A 125 9.48 7.67 -8.73
CA GLU A 125 9.19 9.10 -8.74
C GLU A 125 7.78 9.32 -9.25
N LEU A 126 6.95 9.98 -8.47
CA LEU A 126 5.59 10.38 -8.84
C LEU A 126 5.58 11.83 -9.27
N GLU A 127 5.10 12.08 -10.50
CA GLU A 127 4.80 13.40 -11.01
C GLU A 127 3.29 13.65 -10.95
N ILE A 128 2.88 14.68 -10.22
CA ILE A 128 1.49 15.08 -10.04
C ILE A 128 1.34 16.45 -10.70
N ILE A 129 0.35 16.57 -11.59
CA ILE A 129 0.06 17.84 -12.24
C ILE A 129 -1.25 18.39 -11.67
N VAL A 130 -1.18 19.61 -11.14
CA VAL A 130 -2.32 20.30 -10.53
C VAL A 130 -2.76 21.42 -11.47
N TYR A 131 -4.03 21.41 -11.87
CA TYR A 131 -4.63 22.46 -12.69
C TYR A 131 -5.75 23.17 -11.93
N ASP A 132 -5.87 24.49 -12.14
CA ASP A 132 -7.03 25.24 -11.70
C ASP A 132 -8.24 24.93 -12.60
N LYS A 133 -9.39 24.68 -11.98
CA LYS A 133 -10.64 24.31 -12.66
C LYS A 133 -11.23 25.47 -13.46
N THR A 134 -10.97 26.72 -13.07
CA THR A 134 -11.46 27.92 -13.77
C THR A 134 -10.86 28.07 -15.17
N ILE A 135 -9.61 27.63 -15.37
CA ILE A 135 -8.91 27.70 -16.67
C ILE A 135 -9.54 26.76 -17.70
N ARG A 136 -10.05 25.59 -17.28
CA ARG A 136 -10.72 24.63 -18.20
C ARG A 136 -12.09 25.09 -18.68
N LEU A 137 -12.79 25.93 -17.91
CA LEU A 137 -14.09 26.45 -18.31
C LEU A 137 -13.96 27.54 -19.40
N ASN A 138 -12.90 28.35 -19.37
CA ASN A 138 -12.65 29.34 -20.42
C ASN A 138 -12.27 28.72 -21.77
N GLN A 139 -11.62 27.55 -21.80
CA GLN A 139 -11.33 26.86 -23.07
C GLN A 139 -12.54 26.13 -23.68
N LYS A 140 -13.61 25.94 -22.92
CA LYS A 140 -14.85 25.34 -23.42
C LYS A 140 -15.90 26.37 -23.84
N GLY A 141 -15.62 27.67 -23.61
CA GLY A 141 -16.49 28.80 -23.97
C GLY A 141 -16.14 29.50 -25.27
N GLU A 142 -15.03 29.14 -25.94
CA GLU A 142 -14.62 29.70 -27.24
C GLU A 142 -14.75 28.67 -28.36
N SER A 143 -15.96 28.14 -28.54
CA SER A 143 -16.31 27.35 -29.72
C SER A 143 -17.78 27.54 -30.07
N GLY A 144 -18.04 28.54 -30.92
CA GLY A 144 -19.31 28.71 -31.64
C GLY A 144 -20.25 29.75 -31.04
#